data_AF-A0A7C7QZ80-F1
#
_entry.id   AF-A0A7C7QZ80-F1
#
_cell.length_a   1.000
_cell.length_b   1.000
_cell.length_c   1.000
_cell.angle_alpha   90.00
_cell.angle_beta   90.00
_cell.angle_gamma   90.00
#
_symmetry.space_group_name_H-M   'P 1'
#
loop_
_entity.id
_entity.type
_entity.pdbx_description
1 polymer ?
#
loop_
_entity_poly.entity_id
_entity_poly.type
_entity_poly.pdbx_seq_one_letter_code
_entity_poly.pdbx_strand_id
1 'polypeptide(L)'
;MMDWRSTCLAPGLVGVLAAAALAQRTPVAVQLPTVSSFGVHTSVVVPDRGSTYLGGVNRAASGRNEFGVPLLKIPGFRNRAIGMERSASSMWVSVYVHDFEAMEEQLLSQSPGGSATQLSLRGPGWVSRKATPRAGQQPVASPVPSVAELRKRYLREQQTKQAEAMDFFRRGQRAERAGKLNVARIYYQMAQRRASGELKSTIAARLKLVSQAPVAKRGP
;
A
#
# COMPACT_ATOMS: atom_id res chain seq x y z
N MET A 1 76.29 -31.68 -10.64
CA MET A 1 76.17 -31.27 -12.06
C MET A 1 74.97 -32.04 -12.61
N MET A 2 73.75 -31.49 -12.53
CA MET A 2 73.12 -30.53 -13.48
C MET A 2 73.24 -31.02 -14.93
N ASP A 3 72.22 -31.10 -15.77
CA ASP A 3 70.76 -30.95 -15.79
C ASP A 3 70.34 -31.47 -17.19
N TRP A 4 69.03 -31.55 -17.52
CA TRP A 4 68.45 -31.01 -18.78
C TRP A 4 67.15 -31.72 -19.23
N ARG A 5 66.02 -31.12 -18.83
CA ARG A 5 64.88 -30.65 -19.66
C ARG A 5 64.40 -31.47 -20.89
N SER A 6 63.10 -31.80 -20.85
CA SER A 6 62.04 -31.54 -21.87
C SER A 6 62.31 -31.98 -23.33
N THR A 7 61.43 -32.64 -24.09
CA THR A 7 60.02 -32.33 -24.42
C THR A 7 59.52 -33.33 -25.49
N CYS A 8 58.19 -33.49 -25.60
CA CYS A 8 57.40 -33.84 -26.80
C CYS A 8 57.53 -35.25 -27.43
N LEU A 9 56.42 -35.98 -27.65
CA LEU A 9 55.54 -35.86 -28.83
C LEU A 9 54.51 -37.02 -28.88
N ALA A 10 53.22 -36.64 -28.94
CA ALA A 10 52.05 -37.31 -29.54
C ALA A 10 51.60 -38.73 -29.09
N PRO A 11 50.28 -38.85 -28.84
CA PRO A 11 49.48 -39.88 -29.51
C PRO A 11 48.51 -39.22 -30.49
N GLY A 12 48.61 -39.61 -31.75
CA GLY A 12 47.63 -39.30 -32.78
C GLY A 12 46.59 -40.41 -32.92
N LEU A 13 45.43 -39.97 -33.40
CA LEU A 13 44.44 -40.72 -34.19
C LEU A 13 43.36 -41.58 -33.50
N VAL A 14 42.14 -41.08 -33.71
CA VAL A 14 40.87 -41.77 -34.06
C VAL A 14 39.79 -41.75 -32.99
N GLY A 15 38.70 -41.03 -33.30
CA GLY A 15 37.44 -41.07 -32.57
C GLY A 15 36.47 -40.00 -33.04
N VAL A 16 36.11 -40.01 -34.34
CA VAL A 16 34.91 -39.30 -34.80
C VAL A 16 33.71 -40.07 -34.27
N LEU A 17 32.99 -39.47 -33.31
CA LEU A 17 31.67 -39.92 -32.88
C LEU A 17 30.78 -38.69 -32.72
N ALA A 18 29.72 -38.68 -33.52
CA ALA A 18 28.76 -37.61 -33.68
C ALA A 18 28.11 -37.20 -32.35
N ALA A 19 28.45 -36.02 -31.84
CA ALA A 19 27.61 -35.34 -30.88
C ALA A 19 26.52 -34.62 -31.66
N ALA A 20 25.40 -35.32 -31.87
CA ALA A 20 24.16 -34.71 -32.31
C ALA A 20 23.94 -33.44 -31.49
N ALA A 21 23.91 -32.30 -32.20
CA ALA A 21 23.50 -31.04 -31.60
C ALA A 21 22.12 -31.28 -30.98
N LEU A 22 22.09 -31.39 -29.65
CA LEU A 22 20.89 -31.18 -28.87
C LEU A 22 20.51 -29.72 -29.12
N ALA A 23 19.82 -29.49 -30.23
CA ALA A 23 19.03 -28.29 -30.46
C ALA A 23 17.98 -28.31 -29.35
N GLN A 24 18.36 -27.80 -28.18
CA GLN A 24 17.47 -27.50 -27.10
C GLN A 24 16.49 -26.48 -27.66
N ARG A 25 15.33 -26.96 -28.13
CA ARG A 25 14.18 -26.13 -28.48
C ARG A 25 13.91 -25.27 -27.25
N THR A 26 14.31 -24.01 -27.32
CA THR A 26 13.98 -23.01 -26.31
C THR A 26 12.46 -22.86 -26.32
N PRO A 27 11.75 -23.23 -25.25
CA PRO A 27 10.30 -23.09 -25.22
C PRO A 27 9.97 -21.61 -25.27
N VAL A 28 9.32 -21.17 -26.36
CA VAL A 28 8.77 -19.82 -26.46
C VAL A 28 7.50 -19.79 -25.60
N ALA A 29 7.65 -19.39 -24.34
CA ALA A 29 6.52 -19.20 -23.46
C ALA A 29 5.79 -17.90 -23.86
N VAL A 30 4.56 -18.05 -24.37
CA VAL A 30 3.66 -16.91 -24.58
C VAL A 30 3.11 -16.51 -23.21
N GLN A 31 3.50 -15.34 -22.72
CA GLN A 31 2.96 -14.81 -21.46
C GLN A 31 1.59 -14.22 -21.70
N LEU A 32 0.57 -14.89 -21.18
CA LEU A 32 -0.79 -14.37 -21.12
C LEU A 32 -1.05 -13.72 -19.76
N PRO A 33 -1.88 -12.67 -19.69
CA PRO A 33 -2.26 -12.07 -18.42
C PRO A 33 -3.04 -13.08 -17.57
N THR A 34 -2.54 -13.35 -16.37
CA THR A 34 -3.26 -14.15 -15.37
C THR A 34 -4.11 -13.22 -14.53
N VAL A 35 -5.44 -13.32 -14.63
CA VAL A 35 -6.38 -12.56 -13.80
C VAL A 35 -6.97 -13.46 -12.74
N SER A 36 -6.99 -12.98 -11.49
CA SER A 36 -7.67 -13.63 -10.37
C SER A 36 -8.79 -12.72 -9.88
N SER A 37 -10.03 -13.20 -9.92
CA SER A 37 -11.20 -12.51 -9.34
C SER A 37 -11.73 -13.30 -8.16
N PHE A 38 -12.16 -12.59 -7.12
CA PHE A 38 -12.94 -13.15 -6.03
C PHE A 38 -14.15 -12.25 -5.80
N GLY A 39 -15.28 -12.85 -5.47
CA GLY A 39 -16.53 -12.12 -5.26
C GLY A 39 -17.36 -12.78 -4.16
N VAL A 40 -18.12 -11.96 -3.43
CA VAL A 40 -19.05 -12.41 -2.40
C VAL A 40 -20.46 -12.04 -2.85
N HIS A 41 -21.34 -13.04 -2.98
CA HIS A 41 -22.72 -12.87 -3.43
C HIS A 41 -23.66 -13.18 -2.26
N THR A 42 -23.91 -12.20 -1.41
CA THR A 42 -24.74 -12.35 -0.21
C THR A 42 -25.57 -11.09 0.02
N SER A 43 -26.76 -11.25 0.60
CA SER A 43 -27.59 -10.13 1.02
C SER A 43 -27.35 -9.83 2.50
N VAL A 44 -27.15 -8.56 2.83
CA VAL A 44 -26.88 -8.10 4.20
C VAL A 44 -27.73 -6.88 4.52
N VAL A 45 -28.22 -6.77 5.76
CA VAL A 45 -28.90 -5.57 6.26
C VAL A 45 -27.86 -4.67 6.90
N VAL A 46 -27.75 -3.42 6.43
CA VAL A 46 -26.79 -2.43 6.91
C VAL A 46 -27.56 -1.18 7.33
N PRO A 47 -27.30 -0.61 8.53
CA PRO A 47 -27.92 0.65 8.92
C PRO A 47 -27.43 1.81 8.03
N ASP A 48 -28.20 2.89 7.95
CA ASP A 48 -27.77 4.10 7.22
C ASP A 48 -26.47 4.66 7.83
N ARG A 49 -25.50 4.99 6.97
CA ARG A 49 -24.10 5.31 7.33
C ARG A 49 -23.33 4.18 8.00
N GLY A 50 -23.90 2.98 8.02
CA GLY A 50 -23.26 1.77 8.52
C GLY A 50 -22.29 1.17 7.51
N SER A 51 -21.41 0.34 8.02
CA SER A 51 -20.61 -0.58 7.22
C SER A 51 -20.73 -2.00 7.78
N THR A 52 -20.64 -2.99 6.90
CA THR A 52 -20.64 -4.40 7.29
C THR A 52 -19.55 -5.15 6.54
N TYR A 53 -19.00 -6.16 7.21
CA TYR A 53 -18.02 -7.06 6.63
C TYR A 53 -18.74 -8.16 5.85
N LEU A 54 -18.52 -8.21 4.53
CA LEU A 54 -19.12 -9.25 3.68
C LEU A 54 -18.36 -10.56 3.77
N GLY A 55 -17.04 -10.49 3.98
CA GLY A 55 -16.20 -11.67 4.05
C GLY A 55 -14.84 -11.46 3.40
N GLY A 56 -14.08 -12.54 3.32
CA GLY A 56 -12.76 -12.52 2.71
C GLY A 56 -12.15 -13.92 2.62
N VAL A 57 -11.08 -14.02 1.83
CA VAL A 57 -10.31 -15.24 1.63
C VAL A 57 -8.88 -14.99 2.08
N ASN A 58 -8.42 -15.82 3.02
CA ASN A 58 -7.03 -15.86 3.48
C ASN A 58 -6.43 -17.19 3.04
N ARG A 59 -5.35 -17.13 2.26
CA ARG A 59 -4.62 -18.30 1.78
C ARG A 59 -3.16 -18.16 2.15
N ALA A 60 -2.57 -19.23 2.65
CA ALA A 60 -1.15 -19.32 2.89
C ALA A 60 -0.65 -20.67 2.39
N ALA A 61 0.47 -20.64 1.67
CA ALA A 61 1.18 -21.84 1.25
C ALA A 61 2.63 -21.75 1.73
N SER A 62 3.17 -22.85 2.23
CA SER A 62 4.59 -22.96 2.54
C SER A 62 5.11 -24.25 1.92
N GLY A 63 6.20 -24.13 1.18
CA GLY A 63 6.88 -25.24 0.54
C GLY A 63 8.32 -25.30 1.00
N ARG A 64 8.80 -26.51 1.28
CA ARG A 64 10.22 -26.78 1.50
C ARG A 64 10.62 -27.89 0.55
N ASN A 65 11.56 -27.58 -0.33
CA ASN A 65 12.13 -28.56 -1.24
C ASN A 65 13.60 -28.78 -0.90
N GLU A 66 14.01 -30.04 -0.78
CA GLU A 66 15.38 -30.40 -0.41
C GLU A 66 15.95 -31.36 -1.44
N PHE A 67 17.05 -30.96 -2.06
CA PHE A 67 17.86 -31.80 -2.93
C PHE A 67 19.21 -32.02 -2.25
N GLY A 68 19.62 -33.26 -2.08
CA GLY A 68 20.91 -33.60 -1.47
C GLY A 68 21.34 -35.00 -1.85
N VAL A 69 22.61 -35.31 -1.64
CA VAL A 69 23.13 -36.68 -1.82
C VAL A 69 22.48 -37.60 -0.78
N PRO A 70 21.87 -38.73 -1.19
CA PRO A 70 21.35 -39.69 -0.24
C PRO A 70 22.48 -40.17 0.69
N LEU A 71 22.18 -40.33 1.98
CA LEU A 71 23.07 -40.74 3.09
C LEU A 71 24.03 -39.71 3.70
N LEU A 72 24.38 -38.60 3.04
CA LEU A 72 25.18 -37.52 3.66
C LEU A 72 24.30 -36.38 4.18
N LYS A 73 23.94 -36.43 5.48
CA LYS A 73 23.20 -35.35 6.17
C LYS A 73 24.10 -34.23 6.71
N ILE A 74 25.25 -33.99 6.08
CA ILE A 74 26.27 -33.03 6.56
C ILE A 74 25.88 -31.60 6.11
N PRO A 75 26.06 -30.56 6.96
CA PRO A 75 25.88 -29.17 6.54
C PRO A 75 26.70 -28.87 5.29
N GLY A 76 26.08 -28.28 4.26
CA GLY A 76 26.74 -27.92 3.00
C GLY A 76 26.50 -28.88 1.83
N PHE A 77 26.03 -30.11 2.06
CA PHE A 77 25.71 -31.09 1.00
C PHE A 77 24.20 -31.22 0.70
N ARG A 78 23.41 -30.24 1.14
CA ARG A 78 21.94 -30.17 0.95
C ARG A 78 21.56 -28.81 0.38
N ASN A 79 20.99 -28.82 -0.82
CA ASN A 79 20.31 -27.69 -1.43
C ASN A 79 18.89 -27.62 -0.90
N ARG A 80 18.58 -26.61 -0.09
CA ARG A 80 17.24 -26.41 0.48
C ARG A 80 16.62 -25.14 -0.09
N ALA A 81 15.50 -25.27 -0.78
CA ALA A 81 14.63 -24.17 -1.14
C ALA A 81 13.47 -24.09 -0.14
N ILE A 82 13.21 -22.88 0.37
CA ILE A 82 12.06 -22.59 1.23
C ILE A 82 11.26 -21.49 0.53
N GLY A 83 9.98 -21.72 0.32
CA GLY A 83 9.02 -20.76 -0.21
C GLY A 83 7.88 -20.54 0.77
N MET A 84 7.40 -19.31 0.84
CA MET A 84 6.16 -18.96 1.51
C MET A 84 5.35 -18.00 0.65
N GLU A 85 4.06 -18.26 0.51
CA GLU A 85 3.09 -17.40 -0.15
C GLU A 85 1.97 -17.11 0.84
N ARG A 86 1.54 -15.85 0.92
CA ARG A 86 0.40 -15.43 1.74
C ARG A 86 -0.43 -14.46 0.92
N SER A 87 -1.72 -14.71 0.82
CA SER A 87 -2.69 -13.89 0.11
C SER A 87 -3.90 -13.65 1.00
N ALA A 88 -4.31 -12.39 1.12
CA ALA A 88 -5.49 -11.98 1.87
C ALA A 88 -6.34 -11.08 0.99
N SER A 89 -7.64 -11.27 1.02
CA SER A 89 -8.60 -10.55 0.19
C SER A 89 -9.88 -10.38 0.98
N SER A 90 -10.37 -9.15 1.13
CA SER A 90 -11.52 -8.83 1.99
C SER A 90 -12.48 -7.88 1.28
N MET A 91 -13.77 -8.05 1.52
CA MET A 91 -14.84 -7.19 1.03
C MET A 91 -15.63 -6.61 2.20
N TRP A 92 -15.83 -5.30 2.16
CA TRP A 92 -16.73 -4.57 3.05
C TRP A 92 -17.69 -3.75 2.19
N VAL A 93 -18.88 -3.50 2.73
CA VAL A 93 -19.86 -2.62 2.11
C VAL A 93 -20.22 -1.53 3.10
N SER A 94 -20.27 -0.30 2.62
CA SER A 94 -20.74 0.87 3.36
C SER A 94 -21.92 1.46 2.63
N VAL A 95 -22.97 1.81 3.37
CA VAL A 95 -24.20 2.36 2.81
C VAL A 95 -24.36 3.80 3.27
N TYR A 96 -24.65 4.70 2.33
CA TYR A 96 -25.08 6.06 2.62
C TYR A 96 -26.36 6.30 1.85
N VAL A 97 -27.47 6.53 2.56
CA VAL A 97 -28.74 6.89 1.92
C VAL A 97 -28.74 8.38 1.66
N HIS A 98 -28.84 8.75 0.39
CA HIS A 98 -28.92 10.16 0.00
C HIS A 98 -30.37 10.65 0.04
N ASP A 99 -30.54 11.86 0.56
CA ASP A 99 -31.75 12.64 0.34
C ASP A 99 -31.67 13.30 -1.05
N PHE A 100 -32.58 12.92 -1.94
CA PHE A 100 -32.55 13.36 -3.33
C PHE A 100 -32.92 14.83 -3.50
N GLU A 101 -33.75 15.39 -2.62
CA GLU A 101 -34.23 16.77 -2.73
C GLU A 101 -33.11 17.77 -2.39
N ALA A 102 -32.42 17.53 -1.28
CA ALA A 102 -31.24 18.32 -0.90
C ALA A 102 -30.11 18.21 -1.95
N MET A 103 -29.97 17.06 -2.62
CA MET A 103 -28.98 16.88 -3.68
C MET A 103 -29.34 17.62 -4.98
N GLU A 104 -30.62 17.64 -5.34
CA GLU A 104 -31.12 18.41 -6.49
C GLU A 104 -30.89 19.90 -6.28
N GLU A 105 -31.15 20.44 -5.10
CA GLU A 105 -30.80 21.83 -4.75
C GLU A 105 -29.28 22.08 -4.80
N GLN A 106 -28.46 21.11 -4.41
CA GLN A 106 -27.01 21.17 -4.56
C GLN A 106 -26.56 21.12 -6.03
N LEU A 107 -27.22 20.35 -6.89
CA LEU A 107 -26.94 20.32 -8.33
C LEU A 107 -27.40 21.60 -9.03
N LEU A 108 -28.55 22.15 -8.62
CA LEU A 108 -29.10 23.43 -9.09
C LEU A 108 -28.21 24.61 -8.66
N SER A 109 -27.74 24.62 -7.42
CA SER A 109 -26.80 25.63 -6.92
C SER A 109 -25.37 25.44 -7.44
N GLN A 110 -24.98 24.22 -7.83
CA GLN A 110 -23.71 23.95 -8.51
C GLN A 110 -23.74 24.21 -10.01
N SER A 111 -24.92 24.37 -10.63
CA SER A 111 -25.01 24.78 -12.03
C SER A 111 -24.29 26.11 -12.20
N PRO A 112 -23.06 26.13 -12.77
CA PRO A 112 -22.41 27.38 -13.08
C PRO A 112 -23.25 27.98 -14.21
N GLY A 113 -23.77 29.19 -14.01
CA GLY A 113 -24.56 29.86 -15.03
C GLY A 113 -23.89 29.75 -16.40
N GLY A 114 -24.64 29.24 -17.37
CA GLY A 114 -24.52 29.57 -18.78
C GLY A 114 -23.20 29.26 -19.48
N SER A 115 -23.15 28.09 -20.11
CA SER A 115 -22.63 27.98 -21.48
C SER A 115 -23.36 26.83 -22.14
N ALA A 116 -24.62 27.09 -22.50
CA ALA A 116 -25.32 26.28 -23.47
C ALA A 116 -24.62 26.45 -24.83
N THR A 117 -23.51 25.75 -25.05
CA THR A 117 -23.12 25.39 -26.41
C THR A 117 -24.17 24.39 -26.86
N GLN A 118 -25.17 24.92 -27.54
CA GLN A 118 -26.26 24.21 -28.18
C GLN A 118 -25.66 23.28 -29.25
N LEU A 119 -25.19 22.11 -28.85
CA LEU A 119 -24.82 21.05 -29.77
C LEU A 119 -26.11 20.36 -30.20
N SER A 120 -26.67 20.81 -31.33
CA SER A 120 -27.81 20.17 -31.98
C SER A 120 -27.40 18.80 -32.52
N LEU A 121 -27.44 17.78 -31.69
CA LEU A 121 -27.49 16.40 -32.17
C LEU A 121 -28.94 16.12 -32.60
N ARG A 122 -29.21 16.48 -33.86
CA ARG A 122 -30.36 15.99 -34.63
C ARG A 122 -30.21 14.48 -34.82
N GLY A 123 -30.77 13.72 -33.88
CA GLY A 123 -30.99 12.27 -34.01
C GLY A 123 -32.49 11.98 -33.84
N PRO A 124 -33.10 11.14 -34.69
CA PRO A 124 -34.54 10.89 -34.61
C PRO A 124 -34.87 9.91 -33.47
N GLY A 125 -35.70 10.38 -32.54
CA GLY A 125 -36.80 9.60 -32.00
C GLY A 125 -36.59 8.93 -30.65
N TRP A 126 -36.85 9.63 -29.55
CA TRP A 126 -37.26 9.02 -28.28
C TRP A 126 -38.38 9.86 -27.63
N VAL A 127 -39.52 9.22 -27.39
CA VAL A 127 -40.76 9.84 -26.87
C VAL A 127 -40.67 9.97 -25.35
N SER A 128 -40.87 11.19 -24.82
CA SER A 128 -40.97 11.47 -23.39
C SER A 128 -42.36 11.14 -22.85
N ARG A 129 -42.46 10.24 -21.87
CA ARG A 129 -43.62 10.13 -20.99
C ARG A 129 -43.39 10.96 -19.74
N LYS A 130 -44.25 11.95 -19.51
CA LYS A 130 -44.28 12.77 -18.29
C LYS A 130 -45.04 12.03 -17.19
N ALA A 131 -44.43 11.93 -16.00
CA ALA A 131 -45.12 11.56 -14.76
C ALA A 131 -45.26 12.82 -13.88
N THR A 132 -46.44 13.01 -13.31
CA THR A 132 -46.83 14.15 -12.46
C THR A 132 -46.36 13.97 -11.01
N PRO A 133 -45.90 15.03 -10.31
CA PRO A 133 -45.48 14.92 -8.91
C PRO A 133 -46.67 15.14 -7.95
N ARG A 134 -46.77 14.30 -6.92
CA ARG A 134 -47.68 14.46 -5.78
C ARG A 134 -46.89 15.12 -4.63
N ALA A 135 -47.35 16.29 -4.21
CA ALA A 135 -46.79 17.05 -3.10
C ALA A 135 -46.94 16.31 -1.76
N GLY A 136 -45.84 16.22 -0.99
CA GLY A 136 -45.83 15.59 0.32
C GLY A 136 -44.57 15.90 1.12
N GLN A 137 -44.58 17.08 1.75
CA GLN A 137 -43.93 17.46 3.02
C GLN A 137 -42.44 17.11 3.24
N GLN A 138 -41.60 18.13 3.06
CA GLN A 138 -40.17 18.24 3.38
C GLN A 138 -39.87 18.18 4.89
N PRO A 139 -38.84 17.44 5.33
CA PRO A 139 -38.11 17.70 6.56
C PRO A 139 -36.75 18.35 6.27
N VAL A 140 -36.60 19.57 6.79
CA VAL A 140 -35.43 20.48 6.83
C VAL A 140 -34.03 19.86 6.66
N ALA A 141 -33.38 20.19 5.54
CA ALA A 141 -32.00 19.86 5.20
C ALA A 141 -31.00 20.40 6.24
N SER A 142 -30.03 19.57 6.65
CA SER A 142 -28.89 20.04 7.45
C SER A 142 -27.90 20.81 6.55
N PRO A 143 -27.54 22.06 6.89
CA PRO A 143 -26.73 22.91 6.02
C PRO A 143 -25.34 22.35 5.73
N VAL A 144 -24.92 22.41 4.47
CA VAL A 144 -23.53 22.18 4.05
C VAL A 144 -22.66 23.24 4.73
N PRO A 145 -21.60 22.85 5.48
CA PRO A 145 -20.83 23.80 6.26
C PRO A 145 -20.13 24.82 5.36
N SER A 146 -20.27 26.10 5.72
CA SER A 146 -19.68 27.21 4.97
C SER A 146 -18.17 27.05 4.81
N VAL A 147 -17.60 27.58 3.73
CA VAL A 147 -16.14 27.65 3.51
C VAL A 147 -15.42 28.25 4.73
N ALA A 148 -16.08 29.18 5.43
CA ALA A 148 -15.58 29.75 6.68
C ALA A 148 -15.45 28.71 7.81
N GLU A 149 -16.38 27.75 7.89
CA GLU A 149 -16.36 26.67 8.88
C GLU A 149 -15.30 25.61 8.56
N LEU A 150 -15.08 25.30 7.28
CA LEU A 150 -14.01 24.41 6.85
C LEU A 150 -12.63 24.96 7.22
N ARG A 151 -12.40 26.27 7.01
CA ARG A 151 -11.16 26.94 7.44
C ARG A 151 -10.97 26.85 8.95
N LYS A 152 -12.03 27.08 9.74
CA LYS A 152 -11.98 26.95 11.21
C LYS A 152 -11.60 25.52 11.63
N ARG A 153 -12.16 24.49 10.98
CA ARG A 153 -11.81 23.09 11.26
C ARG A 153 -10.34 22.80 10.94
N TYR A 154 -9.87 23.21 9.77
CA TYR A 154 -8.47 23.03 9.38
C TYR A 154 -7.50 23.69 10.37
N LEU A 155 -7.81 24.92 10.82
CA LEU A 155 -6.98 25.61 11.81
C LEU A 155 -6.94 24.88 13.16
N ARG A 156 -8.08 24.36 13.64
CA ARG A 156 -8.11 23.54 14.86
C ARG A 156 -7.29 22.27 14.72
N GLU A 157 -7.41 21.57 13.60
CA GLU A 157 -6.64 20.36 13.32
C GLU A 157 -5.13 20.63 13.24
N GLN A 158 -4.73 21.78 12.70
CA GLN A 158 -3.33 22.19 12.70
C GLN A 158 -2.84 22.49 14.13
N GLN A 159 -3.64 23.18 14.94
CA GLN A 159 -3.33 23.46 16.34
C GLN A 159 -3.19 22.17 17.16
N THR A 160 -4.09 21.20 16.99
CA THR A 160 -4.00 19.92 17.70
C THR A 160 -2.76 19.14 17.31
N LYS A 161 -2.44 19.05 16.01
CA LYS A 161 -1.21 18.39 15.53
C LYS A 161 0.06 19.05 16.08
N GLN A 162 0.09 20.38 16.13
CA GLN A 162 1.21 21.12 16.72
C GLN A 162 1.33 20.86 18.23
N ALA A 163 0.22 20.86 18.97
CA ALA A 163 0.21 20.55 20.40
C ALA A 163 0.70 19.11 20.69
N GLU A 164 0.25 18.13 19.90
CA GLU A 164 0.74 16.75 19.97
C GLU A 164 2.24 16.66 19.70
N ALA A 165 2.73 17.38 18.68
CA ALA A 165 4.15 17.40 18.35
C ALA A 165 5.00 17.93 19.51
N MET A 166 4.53 18.98 20.20
CA MET A 166 5.20 19.51 21.39
C MET A 166 5.22 18.50 22.54
N ASP A 167 4.14 17.74 22.76
CA ASP A 167 4.11 16.73 23.82
C ASP A 167 5.13 15.60 23.54
N PHE A 168 5.17 15.10 22.31
CA PHE A 168 6.19 14.11 21.91
C PHE A 168 7.60 14.66 22.07
N PHE A 169 7.84 15.93 21.74
CA PHE A 169 9.14 16.57 21.92
C PHE A 169 9.56 16.60 23.40
N ARG A 170 8.65 16.98 24.32
CA ARG A 170 8.91 16.96 25.77
C ARG A 170 9.21 15.55 26.29
N ARG A 171 8.48 14.54 25.83
CA ARG A 171 8.73 13.13 26.18
C ARG A 171 10.10 12.67 25.69
N GLY A 172 10.48 13.07 24.47
CA GLY A 172 11.82 12.86 23.92
C GLY A 172 12.90 13.43 24.82
N GLN A 173 12.77 14.70 25.23
CA GLN A 173 13.73 15.36 26.13
C GLN A 173 13.83 14.66 27.49
N ARG A 174 12.70 14.21 28.07
CA ARG A 174 12.72 13.43 29.32
C ARG A 174 13.47 12.11 29.13
N ALA A 175 13.27 11.42 28.01
CA ALA A 175 13.97 10.18 27.70
C ALA A 175 15.48 10.40 27.50
N GLU A 176 15.89 11.51 26.89
CA GLU A 176 17.30 11.90 26.78
C GLU A 176 17.93 12.12 28.16
N ARG A 177 17.27 12.91 29.03
CA ARG A 177 17.75 13.16 30.41
C ARG A 177 17.86 11.86 31.22
N ALA A 178 16.99 10.90 30.95
CA ALA A 178 17.04 9.57 31.56
C ALA A 178 18.08 8.62 30.92
N GLY A 179 18.88 9.08 29.95
CA GLY A 179 19.90 8.28 29.25
C GLY A 179 19.33 7.26 28.26
N LYS A 180 18.02 7.28 27.97
CA LYS A 180 17.34 6.32 27.09
C LYS A 180 17.30 6.83 25.66
N LEU A 181 18.46 6.88 25.01
CA LEU A 181 18.64 7.49 23.68
C LEU A 181 17.76 6.86 22.58
N ASN A 182 17.59 5.53 22.59
CA ASN A 182 16.71 4.86 21.62
C ASN A 182 15.23 5.29 21.76
N VAL A 183 14.76 5.47 22.99
CA VAL A 183 13.39 5.91 23.26
C VAL A 183 13.22 7.38 22.86
N ALA A 184 14.21 8.22 23.17
CA ALA A 184 14.24 9.61 22.75
C ALA A 184 14.15 9.75 21.22
N ARG A 185 14.91 8.93 20.47
CA ARG A 185 14.86 8.90 18.99
C ARG A 185 13.46 8.65 18.45
N ILE A 186 12.73 7.69 19.02
CA ILE A 186 11.36 7.37 18.61
C ILE A 186 10.43 8.56 18.85
N TYR A 187 10.52 9.19 20.02
CA TYR A 187 9.72 10.37 20.34
C TYR A 187 10.02 11.55 19.41
N TYR A 188 11.29 11.80 19.07
CA TYR A 188 11.65 12.85 18.11
C TYR A 188 11.16 12.57 16.70
N GLN A 189 11.18 11.31 16.25
CA GLN A 189 10.58 10.95 14.95
C GLN A 189 9.07 11.18 14.93
N MET A 190 8.36 10.83 16.01
CA MET A 190 6.92 11.09 16.13
C MET A 190 6.61 12.59 16.16
N ALA A 191 7.42 13.38 16.84
CA ALA A 191 7.30 14.83 16.89
C ALA A 191 7.55 15.46 15.50
N GLN A 192 8.60 15.01 14.78
CA GLN A 192 8.96 15.54 13.46
C GLN A 192 7.87 15.35 12.40
N ARG A 193 7.11 14.25 12.48
CA ARG A 193 6.00 13.95 11.55
C ARG A 193 4.80 14.88 11.76
N ARG A 194 4.60 15.39 12.98
CA ARG A 194 3.46 16.24 13.36
C ARG A 194 3.81 17.73 13.43
N ALA A 195 5.08 18.06 13.61
CA ALA A 195 5.56 19.44 13.68
C ALA A 195 5.59 20.12 12.32
N SER A 196 5.32 21.43 12.31
CA SER A 196 5.46 22.33 11.17
C SER A 196 6.32 23.54 11.55
N GLY A 197 6.93 24.20 10.55
CA GLY A 197 7.72 25.41 10.77
C GLY A 197 8.99 25.19 11.60
N GLU A 198 9.29 26.15 12.48
CA GLU A 198 10.50 26.19 13.32
C GLU A 198 10.62 25.01 14.30
N LEU A 199 9.50 24.51 14.84
CA LEU A 199 9.52 23.35 15.72
C LEU A 199 10.07 22.10 15.00
N LYS A 200 9.82 21.98 13.69
CA LYS A 200 10.31 20.86 12.90
C LYS A 200 11.83 20.91 12.71
N SER A 201 12.41 22.10 12.50
CA SER A 201 13.86 22.25 12.32
C SER A 201 14.60 21.98 13.63
N THR A 202 14.09 22.46 14.76
CA THR A 202 14.66 22.18 16.09
C THR A 202 14.61 20.68 16.44
N ILE A 203 13.49 20.00 16.17
CA ILE A 203 13.38 18.55 16.32
C ILE A 203 14.37 17.81 15.42
N ALA A 204 14.48 18.21 14.14
CA ALA A 204 15.38 17.57 13.19
C ALA A 204 16.85 17.72 13.60
N ALA A 205 17.25 18.90 14.08
CA ALA A 205 18.59 19.13 14.61
C ALA A 205 18.85 18.23 15.83
N ARG A 206 17.90 18.12 16.76
CA ARG A 206 18.04 17.26 17.94
C ARG A 206 18.10 15.78 17.59
N LEU A 207 17.26 15.32 16.65
CA LEU A 207 17.25 13.93 16.18
C LEU A 207 18.61 13.52 15.61
N LYS A 208 19.28 14.42 14.86
CA LYS A 208 20.64 14.16 14.33
C LYS A 208 21.63 13.88 15.46
N LEU A 209 21.65 14.73 16.50
CA LEU A 209 22.52 14.56 17.66
C LEU A 209 22.27 13.21 18.38
N VAL A 210 21.01 12.86 18.63
CA VAL A 210 20.66 11.60 19.31
C VAL A 210 20.96 10.39 18.44
N SER A 211 20.82 10.50 17.12
CA SER A 211 21.11 9.41 16.19
C SER A 211 22.60 9.09 16.03
N GLN A 212 23.46 10.09 16.23
CA GLN A 212 24.91 9.94 16.16
C GLN A 212 25.52 9.43 17.47
N ALA A 213 24.78 9.52 18.57
CA ALA A 213 25.25 9.03 19.86
C ALA A 213 25.37 7.50 19.86
N PRO A 214 26.51 6.93 20.33
CA PRO A 214 26.71 5.49 20.33
C PRO A 214 25.68 4.80 21.22
N VAL A 215 24.96 3.84 20.64
CA VAL A 215 24.00 3.02 21.38
C VAL A 215 24.77 2.12 22.33
N ALA A 216 24.72 2.42 23.63
CA ALA A 216 25.24 1.55 24.66
C ALA A 216 24.54 0.18 24.52
N LYS A 217 25.30 -0.84 24.11
CA LYS A 217 24.81 -2.21 24.00
C LYS A 217 24.27 -2.62 25.36
N ARG A 218 22.96 -2.93 25.43
CA ARG A 218 22.40 -3.62 26.59
C ARG A 218 23.07 -4.98 26.65
N GLY A 219 23.76 -5.24 27.76
CA GLY A 219 24.30 -6.56 28.07
C GLY A 219 23.18 -7.63 28.09
N PRO A 220 23.56 -8.90 27.96
CA PRO A 220 22.63 -10.03 27.93
C PRO A 220 21.69 -10.06 29.15
#